data_AF-A0A8I1R5Z5-F1
#
_entry.id   AF-A0A8I1R5Z5-F1
#
_cell.length_a   1.000
_cell.length_b   1.000
_cell.length_c   1.000
_cell.angle_alpha   90.00
_cell.angle_beta   90.00
_cell.angle_gamma   90.00
#
_symmetry.space_group_name_H-M   'P 1'
#
loop_
_entity.id
_entity.type
_entity.pdbx_description
1 polymer ?
#
loop_
_entity_poly.entity_id
_entity_poly.type
_entity_poly.pdbx_seq_one_letter_code
_entity_poly.pdbx_strand_id
1 'polypeptide(L)'
;MWICAPIGIICQFLHAQNHHRGSLATVPTRNVVLSEHQHDLVEALVESGRYQNASEVLREGLRLIEQRERLEAAKLKALKEAVDQGWAAISAGDYTDVAEDQLEDFINRLSEQAAEVAHAVD
;
A
#
# COMPACT_ATOMS: atom_id res chain seq x y z
N MET A 1 67.91 24.87 -9.37
CA MET A 1 67.10 26.09 -9.28
C MET A 1 66.82 26.58 -10.69
N TRP A 2 65.76 26.05 -11.31
CA TRP A 2 65.25 26.48 -12.61
C TRP A 2 63.81 26.92 -12.40
N ILE A 3 63.54 28.15 -12.82
CA ILE A 3 62.30 28.88 -12.70
C ILE A 3 61.37 28.39 -13.82
N CYS A 4 60.25 27.76 -13.46
CA CYS A 4 59.12 27.55 -14.36
C CYS A 4 57.96 28.39 -13.82
N ALA A 5 57.66 29.48 -14.51
CA ALA A 5 56.49 30.32 -14.23
C ALA A 5 55.21 29.60 -14.72
N PRO A 6 54.06 29.78 -14.03
CA PRO A 6 52.84 29.04 -14.29
C PRO A 6 51.92 29.86 -15.20
N ILE A 7 51.84 29.51 -16.48
CA ILE A 7 50.77 29.98 -17.37
C ILE A 7 50.31 28.78 -18.19
N GLY A 8 49.03 28.41 -18.04
CA GLY A 8 48.38 27.47 -18.97
C GLY A 8 47.42 26.49 -18.31
N ILE A 9 46.28 26.99 -17.85
CA ILE A 9 44.93 26.50 -18.17
C ILE A 9 44.81 24.99 -18.51
N ILE A 10 44.11 24.28 -17.61
CA ILE A 10 43.44 22.95 -17.70
C ILE A 10 43.99 21.97 -16.66
N CYS A 11 43.56 22.14 -15.40
CA CYS A 11 43.40 21.01 -14.48
C CYS A 11 42.30 21.27 -13.43
N GLN A 12 41.31 22.07 -13.80
CA GLN A 12 40.09 22.28 -13.04
C GLN A 12 38.93 21.84 -13.92
N PHE A 13 38.78 20.53 -14.11
CA PHE A 13 37.51 19.86 -14.39
C PHE A 13 37.74 18.35 -14.53
N LEU A 14 37.80 17.65 -13.40
CA LEU A 14 37.42 16.23 -13.38
C LEU A 14 36.57 15.95 -12.12
N HIS A 15 35.57 16.81 -11.93
CA HIS A 15 34.31 16.41 -11.31
C HIS A 15 33.30 16.30 -12.46
N ALA A 16 32.55 15.19 -12.48
CA ALA A 16 31.49 14.88 -13.45
C ALA A 16 31.95 14.34 -14.81
N GLN A 17 32.15 13.02 -14.86
CA GLN A 17 31.37 12.14 -15.75
C GLN A 17 31.69 10.68 -15.41
N ASN A 18 30.99 10.15 -14.40
CA ASN A 18 30.90 8.72 -14.17
C ASN A 18 29.42 8.32 -14.31
N HIS A 19 28.86 8.61 -15.48
CA HIS A 19 27.64 7.98 -15.97
C HIS A 19 28.06 6.98 -17.04
N HIS A 20 27.42 5.81 -17.02
CA HIS A 20 27.59 4.65 -17.91
C HIS A 20 28.49 3.52 -17.39
N ARG A 21 28.00 2.82 -16.36
CA ARG A 21 27.95 1.35 -16.41
C ARG A 21 26.51 0.92 -16.20
N GLY A 22 26.01 0.11 -17.14
CA GLY A 22 24.69 -0.51 -17.06
C GLY A 22 24.57 -1.28 -15.75
N SER A 23 23.53 -0.95 -15.00
CA SER A 23 23.07 -1.77 -13.88
C SER A 23 22.56 -3.08 -14.50
N LEU A 24 23.37 -4.13 -14.43
CA LEU A 24 22.80 -5.47 -14.25
C LEU A 24 22.03 -5.34 -12.95
N ALA A 25 20.70 -5.25 -13.03
CA ALA A 25 19.86 -5.01 -11.87
C ALA A 25 19.93 -6.23 -10.93
N THR A 26 20.94 -6.26 -10.07
CA THR A 26 21.05 -7.24 -9.00
C THR A 26 19.89 -6.98 -8.04
N VAL A 27 19.03 -7.99 -7.84
CA VAL A 27 17.95 -7.92 -6.85
C VAL A 27 18.60 -7.69 -5.47
N PRO A 28 18.18 -6.68 -4.69
CA PRO A 28 18.77 -6.42 -3.38
C PRO A 28 18.55 -7.62 -2.45
N THR A 29 19.62 -8.05 -1.79
CA THR A 29 19.59 -9.18 -0.85
C THR A 29 19.69 -8.70 0.59
N ARG A 30 18.95 -9.35 1.50
CA ARG A 30 19.01 -9.10 2.93
C ARG A 30 18.94 -10.43 3.68
N ASN A 31 19.83 -10.63 4.66
CA ASN A 31 19.76 -11.77 5.56
C ASN A 31 18.64 -11.55 6.59
N VAL A 32 17.84 -12.58 6.83
CA VAL A 32 16.70 -12.55 7.75
C VAL A 32 16.83 -13.72 8.71
N VAL A 33 16.56 -13.48 9.99
CA VAL A 33 16.51 -14.54 11.00
C VAL A 33 15.06 -15.00 11.11
N LEU A 34 14.83 -16.30 10.92
CA LEU A 34 13.50 -16.91 11.04
C LEU A 34 13.38 -17.62 12.40
N SER A 35 12.18 -17.64 12.95
CA SER A 35 11.86 -18.61 14.01
C SER A 35 11.78 -20.02 13.43
N GLU A 36 11.88 -21.04 14.28
CA GLU A 36 11.74 -22.45 13.89
C GLU A 36 10.44 -22.69 13.10
N HIS A 37 9.30 -22.22 13.62
CA HIS A 37 8.01 -22.33 12.93
C HIS A 37 7.99 -21.67 11.54
N GLN A 38 8.62 -20.49 11.39
CA GLN A 38 8.69 -19.80 10.10
C GLN A 38 9.58 -20.55 9.11
N HIS A 39 10.67 -21.13 9.60
CA HIS A 39 11.56 -21.96 8.80
C HIS A 39 10.81 -23.19 8.26
N ASP A 40 10.15 -23.95 9.14
CA ASP A 40 9.38 -25.15 8.77
C ASP A 40 8.28 -24.83 7.75
N LEU A 41 7.58 -23.70 7.94
CA LEU A 41 6.57 -23.24 6.99
C LEU A 41 7.17 -22.94 5.61
N VAL A 42 8.30 -22.22 5.56
CA VAL A 42 8.97 -21.89 4.31
C VAL A 42 9.48 -23.16 3.62
N GLU A 43 10.05 -24.09 4.38
CA GLU A 43 10.53 -25.38 3.86
C GLU A 43 9.37 -26.18 3.26
N ALA A 44 8.28 -26.39 4.01
CA ALA A 44 7.10 -27.10 3.50
C ALA A 44 6.51 -26.47 2.23
N LEU A 45 6.49 -25.14 2.14
CA LEU A 45 6.02 -24.42 0.95
C LEU A 45 6.94 -24.61 -0.27
N VAL A 46 8.26 -24.71 -0.06
CA VAL A 46 9.22 -24.98 -1.13
C VAL A 46 9.19 -26.46 -1.54
N GLU A 47 9.18 -27.38 -0.57
CA GLU A 47 9.10 -28.83 -0.81
C GLU A 47 7.82 -29.23 -1.55
N SER A 48 6.71 -28.54 -1.29
CA SER A 48 5.46 -28.74 -2.04
C SER A 48 5.56 -28.38 -3.53
N GLY A 49 6.65 -27.72 -3.95
CA GLY A 49 6.86 -27.21 -5.30
C GLY A 49 6.09 -25.93 -5.63
N ARG A 50 5.29 -25.40 -4.68
CA ARG A 50 4.53 -24.15 -4.86
C ARG A 50 5.44 -22.94 -5.05
N TYR A 51 6.63 -22.97 -4.46
CA TYR A 51 7.65 -21.93 -4.59
C TYR A 51 9.01 -22.58 -4.85
N GLN A 52 9.86 -21.93 -5.65
CA GLN A 52 11.17 -22.50 -6.00
C GLN A 52 12.21 -22.30 -4.90
N ASN A 53 12.04 -21.27 -4.06
CA ASN A 53 12.98 -20.92 -3.01
C ASN A 53 12.33 -20.04 -1.93
N ALA A 54 13.01 -19.93 -0.78
CA ALA A 54 12.57 -19.10 0.34
C ALA A 54 12.39 -17.62 -0.03
N SER A 55 13.23 -17.07 -0.92
CA SER A 55 13.13 -15.67 -1.31
C SER A 55 11.85 -15.36 -2.08
N GLU A 56 11.30 -16.31 -2.83
CA GLU A 56 9.97 -16.17 -3.46
C GLU A 56 8.85 -16.18 -2.44
N VAL A 57 8.89 -17.11 -1.48
CA VAL A 57 7.92 -17.17 -0.38
C VAL A 57 7.88 -15.85 0.37
N LEU A 58 9.06 -15.32 0.73
CA LEU A 58 9.18 -14.06 1.46
C LEU A 58 8.70 -12.86 0.63
N ARG A 59 9.01 -12.81 -0.68
CA ARG A 59 8.52 -11.74 -1.55
C ARG A 59 6.99 -11.75 -1.66
N GLU A 60 6.38 -12.92 -1.82
CA GLU A 60 4.92 -13.02 -1.87
C GLU A 60 4.30 -12.68 -0.50
N GLY A 61 4.93 -13.10 0.59
CA GLY A 61 4.54 -12.71 1.95
C GLY A 61 4.53 -11.18 2.13
N LEU A 62 5.57 -10.48 1.66
CA LEU A 62 5.63 -9.02 1.69
C LEU A 62 4.55 -8.38 0.81
N ARG A 63 4.30 -8.93 -0.39
CA ARG A 63 3.23 -8.46 -1.28
C ARG A 63 1.86 -8.54 -0.61
N LEU A 64 1.60 -9.60 0.15
CA LEU A 64 0.35 -9.76 0.90
C LEU A 64 0.23 -8.72 2.03
N ILE A 65 1.32 -8.43 2.74
CA ILE A 65 1.35 -7.37 3.77
C ILE A 65 1.05 -6.01 3.13
N GLU A 66 1.73 -5.65 2.04
CA GLU A 66 1.48 -4.39 1.34
C GLU A 66 0.04 -4.28 0.83
N GLN A 67 -0.52 -5.37 0.29
CA GLN A 67 -1.89 -5.40 -0.18
C GLN A 67 -2.87 -5.16 0.97
N ARG A 68 -2.63 -5.80 2.12
CA ARG A 68 -3.44 -5.59 3.32
C ARG A 68 -3.37 -4.15 3.80
N GLU A 69 -2.17 -3.57 3.89
CA GLU A 69 -2.00 -2.17 4.31
C GLU A 69 -2.71 -1.19 3.37
N ARG A 70 -2.63 -1.41 2.05
CA ARG A 70 -3.36 -0.60 1.07
C ARG A 70 -4.87 -0.68 1.26
N LEU A 71 -5.40 -1.88 1.52
CA LEU A 71 -6.83 -2.08 1.78
C LEU A 71 -7.28 -1.43 3.08
N GLU A 72 -6.50 -1.56 4.15
CA GLU A 72 -6.77 -0.90 5.44
C GLU A 72 -6.77 0.63 5.30
N ALA A 73 -5.80 1.19 4.58
CA ALA A 73 -5.73 2.63 4.31
C ALA A 73 -6.94 3.12 3.49
N ALA A 74 -7.34 2.36 2.46
CA ALA A 74 -8.52 2.68 1.65
C ALA A 74 -9.81 2.63 2.47
N LYS A 75 -9.99 1.61 3.31
CA LYS A 75 -11.14 1.50 4.22
C LYS A 75 -11.21 2.67 5.19
N LEU A 76 -10.08 3.02 5.81
CA LEU A 76 -10.02 4.15 6.74
C LEU A 76 -10.35 5.47 6.04
N LYS A 77 -9.84 5.66 4.82
CA LYS A 77 -10.17 6.84 4.00
C LYS A 77 -11.67 6.91 3.72
N ALA A 78 -12.27 5.82 3.23
CA ALA A 78 -13.70 5.76 2.93
C ALA A 78 -14.56 6.03 4.19
N LEU A 79 -14.16 5.49 5.35
CA LEU A 79 -14.87 5.73 6.60
C LEU A 79 -14.80 7.21 7.03
N LYS A 80 -13.62 7.84 6.91
CA LYS A 80 -13.46 9.27 7.20
C LYS A 80 -14.33 10.12 6.28
N GLU A 81 -14.31 9.83 4.98
CA GLU A 81 -15.14 10.53 3.99
C GLU A 81 -16.64 10.36 4.29
N ALA A 82 -17.09 9.16 4.68
CA ALA A 82 -18.48 8.92 5.07
C ALA A 82 -18.88 9.69 6.33
N VAL A 83 -17.99 9.78 7.32
CA VAL A 83 -18.21 10.58 8.54
C VAL A 83 -18.30 12.07 8.20
N ASP A 84 -17.39 12.59 7.38
CA ASP A 84 -17.40 13.99 6.95
C ASP A 84 -18.67 14.33 6.16
N GLN A 85 -19.12 13.42 5.29
CA GLN A 85 -20.40 13.54 4.58
C GLN A 85 -21.58 13.56 5.54
N GLY A 86 -21.62 12.66 6.53
CA GLY A 86 -22.66 12.64 7.55
C GLY A 86 -22.73 13.93 8.37
N TRP A 87 -21.57 14.47 8.78
CA TRP A 87 -21.52 15.76 9.49
C TRP A 87 -22.00 16.92 8.63
N ALA A 88 -21.63 16.94 7.35
CA ALA A 88 -22.09 17.96 6.42
C ALA A 88 -23.61 17.88 6.23
N ALA A 89 -24.18 16.68 6.10
CA ALA A 89 -25.62 16.45 5.99
C ALA A 89 -26.36 16.97 7.23
N ILE A 90 -25.92 16.60 8.43
CA ILE A 90 -26.50 17.10 9.69
C ILE A 90 -26.43 18.64 9.76
N SER A 91 -25.27 19.23 9.43
CA SER A 91 -25.09 20.69 9.44
C SER A 91 -25.99 21.41 8.43
N ALA A 92 -26.32 20.75 7.31
CA ALA A 92 -27.25 21.23 6.30
C ALA A 92 -28.73 21.01 6.67
N GLY A 93 -29.02 20.30 7.78
CA GLY A 93 -30.38 19.91 8.16
C GLY A 93 -30.92 18.71 7.36
N ASP A 94 -30.05 17.98 6.65
CA ASP A 94 -30.40 16.76 5.91
C ASP A 94 -30.36 15.55 6.86
N TYR A 95 -31.34 15.51 7.75
CA TYR A 95 -31.59 14.41 8.66
C TYR A 95 -33.10 14.28 8.92
N THR A 96 -33.53 13.12 9.40
CA THR A 96 -34.91 12.88 9.79
C THR A 96 -34.94 12.50 11.27
N ASP A 97 -35.71 13.24 12.06
CA ASP A 97 -36.02 12.85 13.43
C ASP A 97 -37.03 11.71 13.42
N VAL A 98 -36.68 10.60 14.07
CA VAL A 98 -37.51 9.40 14.15
C VAL A 98 -37.82 9.13 15.61
N ALA A 99 -39.12 9.00 15.92
CA ALA A 99 -39.55 8.65 17.27
C ALA A 99 -39.18 7.18 17.58
N GLU A 100 -38.93 6.88 18.86
CA GLU A 100 -38.46 5.56 19.30
C GLU A 100 -39.44 4.43 18.92
N ASP A 101 -40.74 4.70 19.02
CA ASP A 101 -41.82 3.76 18.66
C ASP A 101 -41.95 3.53 17.14
N GLN A 102 -41.30 4.36 16.31
CA GLN A 102 -41.33 4.28 14.84
C GLN A 102 -40.00 3.81 14.23
N LEU A 103 -38.97 3.61 15.06
CA LEU A 103 -37.62 3.32 14.60
C LEU A 103 -37.54 2.02 13.79
N GLU A 104 -38.21 0.96 14.25
CA GLU A 104 -38.20 -0.35 13.59
C GLU A 104 -38.86 -0.28 12.21
N ASP A 105 -40.04 0.34 12.11
CA ASP A 105 -40.74 0.56 10.84
C ASP A 105 -39.95 1.45 9.88
N PHE A 106 -39.24 2.46 10.40
CA PHE A 106 -38.38 3.31 9.60
C PHE A 106 -37.19 2.55 9.00
N ILE A 107 -36.49 1.73 9.80
CA ILE A 107 -35.36 0.92 9.34
C ILE A 107 -35.81 -0.11 8.30
N ASN A 108 -36.97 -0.74 8.51
CA ASN A 108 -37.51 -1.72 7.57
C ASN A 108 -37.78 -1.08 6.21
N ARG A 109 -38.43 0.10 6.18
CA ARG A 109 -38.68 0.84 4.93
C ARG A 109 -37.39 1.25 4.22
N LEU A 110 -36.37 1.72 4.95
CA LEU A 110 -35.07 2.03 4.35
C LEU A 110 -34.40 0.80 3.74
N SER A 111 -34.54 -0.35 4.40
CA SER A 111 -33.97 -1.62 3.92
C SER A 111 -34.65 -2.08 2.63
N GLU A 112 -35.97 -1.94 2.54
CA GLU A 112 -36.76 -2.22 1.32
C GLU A 112 -36.34 -1.29 0.17
N GLN A 113 -36.26 0.02 0.41
CA GLN A 113 -35.81 1.00 -0.59
C GLN A 113 -34.38 0.73 -1.07
N ALA A 114 -33.48 0.36 -0.16
CA ALA A 114 -32.10 0.03 -0.51
C ALA A 114 -32.02 -1.22 -1.40
N ALA A 115 -32.86 -2.24 -1.14
CA ALA A 115 -32.93 -3.44 -1.97
C ALA A 115 -33.45 -3.11 -3.39
N GLU A 116 -34.46 -2.24 -3.51
CA GLU A 116 -34.99 -1.79 -4.80
C GLU A 116 -33.93 -1.04 -5.62
N VAL A 117 -33.17 -0.14 -4.99
CA VAL A 117 -32.07 0.59 -5.65
C VAL A 117 -30.94 -0.37 -6.07
N ALA A 118 -30.59 -1.35 -5.24
CA ALA A 118 -29.57 -2.35 -5.59
C ALA A 118 -29.98 -3.19 -6.81
N HIS A 119 -31.27 -3.56 -6.93
CA HIS A 119 -31.80 -4.29 -8.07
C HIS A 119 -31.93 -3.47 -9.35
N ALA A 120 -31.94 -2.14 -9.27
CA ALA A 120 -32.03 -1.25 -10.43
C ALA A 120 -30.67 -0.88 -11.06
N VAL A 121 -29.56 -1.25 -10.41
CA VAL A 121 -28.18 -0.93 -10.84
C VAL A 121 -27.49 -2.10 -11.55
N ASP A 122 -28.09 -3.30 -11.50
CA ASP A 122 -27.74 -4.48 -12.34
C ASP A 122 -28.42 -4.42 -13.72
#